data_AF-A0A4S4FLC1-F1
#
_entry.id   AF-A0A4S4FLC1-F1
#
_cell.length_a   1.000
_cell.length_b   1.000
_cell.length_c   1.000
_cell.angle_alpha   90.00
_cell.angle_beta   90.00
_cell.angle_gamma   90.00
#
_symmetry.space_group_name_H-M   'P 1'
#
loop_
_entity.id
_entity.type
_entity.pdbx_description
1 polymer ?
#
loop_
_entity_poly.entity_id
_entity_poly.type
_entity_poly.pdbx_seq_one_letter_code
_entity_poly.pdbx_strand_id
1 'polypeptide(L)'
;MARKVIDEPSEDVVAIARKERQAKRSPFARIALFIRQVIAELSKVVTPTRRELFGFTAVVLVFVIIMMAVVGALDWVFGLLVVFVFGTPTP
;
A
#
# COMPACT_ATOMS: atom_id res chain seq x y z
N MET A 1 -48.64 46.94 -27.72
CA MET A 1 -47.16 46.85 -27.74
C MET A 1 -46.76 45.50 -27.17
N ALA A 2 -45.96 44.73 -27.92
CA ALA A 2 -45.74 43.30 -27.71
C ALA A 2 -44.44 43.02 -26.93
N ARG A 3 -44.54 41.98 -26.08
CA ARG A 3 -43.51 40.99 -25.69
C ARG A 3 -42.21 41.49 -25.03
N LYS A 4 -42.10 41.19 -23.73
CA LYS A 4 -40.83 41.07 -22.98
C LYS A 4 -40.99 39.92 -21.98
N VAL A 5 -40.90 38.66 -22.45
CA VAL A 5 -41.11 37.47 -21.58
C VAL A 5 -40.15 36.32 -21.90
N ILE A 6 -39.08 36.52 -22.69
CA ILE A 6 -38.20 35.40 -23.05
C ILE A 6 -36.77 35.92 -23.22
N ASP A 7 -35.96 35.92 -22.15
CA ASP A 7 -34.50 35.87 -22.27
C ASP A 7 -33.70 35.47 -20.99
N GLU A 8 -34.32 35.38 -19.81
CA GLU A 8 -33.56 35.14 -18.57
C GLU A 8 -33.18 33.69 -18.15
N PRO A 9 -33.70 32.57 -18.71
CA PRO A 9 -33.31 31.25 -18.21
C PRO A 9 -31.95 30.75 -18.73
N SER A 10 -31.45 31.27 -19.86
CA SER A 10 -30.19 30.79 -20.46
C SER A 10 -28.94 31.41 -19.84
N GLU A 11 -29.01 32.67 -19.41
CA GLU A 11 -27.85 33.39 -18.89
C GLU A 11 -27.43 32.87 -17.50
N ASP A 12 -28.41 32.56 -16.65
CA ASP A 12 -28.19 31.96 -15.34
C ASP A 12 -27.62 30.55 -15.43
N VAL A 13 -28.09 29.73 -16.37
CA VAL A 13 -27.56 28.38 -16.61
C VAL A 13 -26.10 28.45 -17.11
N VAL A 14 -25.79 29.43 -17.96
CA VAL A 14 -24.42 29.66 -18.46
C VAL A 14 -23.51 30.23 -17.36
N ALA A 15 -24.02 31.09 -16.48
CA ALA A 15 -23.30 31.64 -15.35
C ALA A 15 -22.98 30.56 -14.30
N ILE A 16 -23.94 29.69 -13.98
CA ILE A 16 -23.73 28.53 -13.10
C ILE A 16 -22.70 27.57 -13.73
N ALA A 17 -22.82 27.26 -15.02
CA ALA A 17 -21.86 26.41 -15.72
C ALA A 17 -20.43 27.00 -15.78
N ARG A 18 -20.29 28.33 -15.89
CA ARG A 18 -18.98 29.01 -15.83
C ARG A 18 -18.39 28.99 -14.43
N LYS A 19 -19.21 29.19 -13.39
CA LYS A 19 -18.80 29.14 -11.98
C LYS A 19 -18.38 27.73 -11.58
N GLU A 20 -19.10 26.71 -12.06
CA GLU A 20 -18.71 25.30 -11.94
C GLU A 20 -17.41 24.98 -12.72
N ARG A 21 -17.23 25.51 -13.93
CA ARG A 21 -15.98 25.36 -14.71
C ARG A 21 -14.78 26.07 -14.06
N GLN A 22 -14.99 27.20 -13.39
CA GLN A 22 -13.95 27.90 -12.64
C GLN A 22 -13.59 27.16 -11.34
N ALA A 23 -14.58 26.59 -10.63
CA ALA A 23 -14.35 25.73 -9.47
C ALA A 23 -13.59 24.44 -9.83
N LYS A 24 -13.84 23.88 -11.04
CA LYS A 24 -13.09 22.74 -11.61
C LYS A 24 -11.60 23.03 -11.88
N ARG A 25 -11.16 24.30 -11.89
CA ARG A 25 -9.73 24.68 -12.02
C ARG A 25 -9.00 24.80 -10.69
N SER A 26 -9.64 24.52 -9.56
CA SER A 26 -8.98 24.61 -8.25
C SER A 26 -7.90 23.51 -8.07
N PRO A 27 -6.75 23.82 -7.46
CA PRO A 27 -5.71 22.83 -7.15
C PRO A 27 -6.22 21.70 -6.25
N PHE A 28 -7.19 21.98 -5.39
CA PHE A 28 -7.87 20.96 -4.56
C PHE A 28 -8.68 19.95 -5.40
N ALA A 29 -9.35 20.40 -6.47
CA ALA A 29 -10.04 19.49 -7.38
C ALA A 29 -9.06 18.54 -8.11
N ARG A 30 -7.83 18.99 -8.40
CA ARG A 30 -6.78 18.15 -8.98
C ARG A 30 -6.29 17.08 -8.01
N ILE A 31 -6.08 17.44 -6.75
CA ILE A 31 -5.68 16.49 -5.69
C ILE A 31 -6.78 15.45 -5.46
N ALA A 32 -8.05 15.87 -5.40
CA ALA A 32 -9.18 14.95 -5.26
C ALA A 32 -9.29 13.97 -6.45
N LEU A 33 -9.05 14.43 -7.68
CA LEU A 33 -8.98 13.57 -8.86
C LEU A 33 -7.82 12.57 -8.78
N PHE A 34 -6.64 13.02 -8.35
CA PHE A 34 -5.47 12.16 -8.17
C PHE A 34 -5.72 11.05 -7.14
N ILE A 35 -6.28 11.36 -5.98
CA ILE A 35 -6.59 10.35 -4.96
C ILE A 35 -7.63 9.34 -5.49
N ARG A 36 -8.65 9.79 -6.21
CA ARG A 36 -9.62 8.88 -6.86
C ARG A 36 -8.96 7.97 -7.88
N GLN A 37 -7.99 8.47 -8.65
CA GLN A 37 -7.21 7.67 -9.59
C GLN A 37 -6.33 6.63 -8.87
N VAL A 38 -5.63 7.03 -7.79
CA VAL A 38 -4.81 6.10 -6.99
C VAL A 38 -5.67 4.97 -6.42
N ILE A 39 -6.84 5.28 -5.85
CA ILE A 39 -7.75 4.24 -5.33
C ILE A 39 -8.25 3.32 -6.46
N ALA A 40 -8.54 3.87 -7.64
CA ALA A 40 -8.95 3.10 -8.81
C ALA A 40 -7.81 2.23 -9.39
N GLU A 41 -6.55 2.59 -9.15
CA GLU A 41 -5.40 1.78 -9.53
C GLU A 41 -5.11 0.71 -8.46
N LEU A 42 -5.23 1.06 -7.18
CA LEU A 42 -5.08 0.12 -6.06
C LEU A 42 -6.16 -0.97 -6.08
N SER A 43 -7.37 -0.69 -6.58
CA SER A 43 -8.41 -1.72 -6.74
C SER A 43 -8.10 -2.74 -7.82
N LYS A 44 -7.12 -2.48 -8.70
CA LYS A 44 -6.62 -3.46 -9.68
C LYS A 44 -5.58 -4.40 -9.08
N VAL A 45 -5.12 -4.14 -7.86
CA VAL A 45 -4.22 -5.04 -7.16
C VAL A 45 -5.03 -6.27 -6.75
N VAL A 46 -4.65 -7.41 -7.29
CA VAL A 46 -5.20 -8.70 -6.91
C VAL A 46 -4.88 -8.99 -5.44
N THR A 47 -5.91 -8.99 -4.59
CA THR A 47 -5.76 -9.37 -3.19
C THR A 47 -5.59 -10.89 -3.10
N PRO A 48 -4.53 -11.38 -2.43
CA PRO A 48 -4.25 -12.81 -2.39
C PRO A 48 -5.37 -13.58 -1.70
N THR A 49 -5.58 -14.82 -2.14
CA THR A 49 -6.53 -15.71 -1.45
C THR A 49 -5.96 -16.16 -0.09
N ARG A 50 -6.82 -16.54 0.86
CA ARG A 50 -6.36 -17.04 2.17
C ARG A 50 -5.37 -18.21 2.03
N ARG A 51 -5.52 -19.05 1.00
CA ARG A 51 -4.64 -20.19 0.72
C ARG A 51 -3.24 -19.74 0.29
N GLU A 52 -3.14 -18.74 -0.57
CA GLU A 52 -1.85 -18.16 -0.97
C GLU A 52 -1.14 -17.50 0.22
N LEU A 53 -1.89 -16.81 1.08
CA LEU A 53 -1.34 -16.18 2.28
C LEU A 53 -0.69 -17.22 3.21
N PHE A 54 -1.38 -18.34 3.45
CA PHE A 54 -0.80 -19.46 4.21
C PHE A 54 0.41 -20.09 3.50
N GLY A 55 0.41 -20.16 2.17
CA GLY A 55 1.56 -20.61 1.40
C GLY A 55 2.79 -19.73 1.63
N PHE A 56 2.64 -18.41 1.52
CA PHE A 56 3.73 -17.46 1.73
C PHE A 56 4.26 -17.49 3.17
N THR A 57 3.38 -17.54 4.17
CA THR A 57 3.81 -17.62 5.57
C THR A 57 4.47 -18.96 5.89
N ALA A 58 3.99 -20.07 5.33
CA ALA A 58 4.60 -21.39 5.52
C ALA A 58 6.01 -21.46 4.93
N VAL A 59 6.23 -20.92 3.72
CA VAL A 59 7.57 -20.87 3.09
C VAL A 59 8.54 -20.10 3.98
N VAL A 60 8.14 -18.92 4.49
CA VAL A 60 8.97 -18.13 5.39
C VAL A 60 9.27 -18.89 6.68
N LEU A 61 8.27 -19.55 7.27
CA LEU A 61 8.46 -20.32 8.50
C LEU A 61 9.46 -21.46 8.33
N VAL A 62 9.34 -22.22 7.23
CA VAL A 62 10.28 -23.30 6.90
C VAL A 62 11.69 -22.74 6.71
N PHE A 63 11.84 -21.63 5.99
CA PHE A 63 13.13 -20.98 5.80
C PHE A 63 13.77 -20.54 7.12
N VAL A 64 12.99 -19.92 8.02
CA VAL A 64 13.47 -19.51 9.35
C VAL A 64 13.91 -20.71 10.19
N ILE A 65 13.14 -21.81 10.17
CA ILE A 65 13.51 -23.04 10.89
C ILE A 65 14.83 -23.60 10.38
N ILE A 66 15.06 -23.62 9.07
CA ILE A 66 16.32 -24.07 8.48
C ILE A 66 17.47 -23.18 8.95
N MET A 67 17.30 -21.86 8.92
CA MET A 67 18.33 -20.93 9.39
C MET A 67 18.62 -21.10 10.88
N MET A 68 17.59 -21.29 11.72
CA MET A 68 17.77 -21.61 13.14
C MET A 68 18.53 -22.91 13.35
N ALA A 69 18.25 -23.95 12.56
CA ALA A 69 18.97 -25.22 12.64
C ALA A 69 20.43 -25.07 12.23
N VAL A 70 20.72 -24.33 11.16
CA VAL A 70 22.10 -24.07 10.69
C VAL A 70 22.88 -23.26 11.71
N VAL A 71 22.32 -22.13 12.17
CA VAL A 71 22.98 -21.26 13.17
C VAL A 71 23.17 -22.02 14.47
N GLY A 72 22.13 -22.70 14.98
CA GLY A 72 22.23 -23.48 16.21
C GLY A 72 23.23 -24.64 16.12
N ALA A 73 23.35 -25.30 14.96
CA ALA A 73 24.37 -26.32 14.74
C ALA A 73 25.78 -25.72 14.76
N LEU A 74 25.98 -24.59 14.08
CA LEU A 74 27.25 -23.86 14.11
C LEU A 74 27.61 -23.39 15.52
N ASP A 75 26.65 -22.83 16.27
CA ASP A 75 26.83 -22.41 17.66
C ASP A 75 27.26 -23.59 18.55
N TRP A 76 26.65 -24.77 18.35
CA TRP A 76 27.02 -25.97 19.09
C TRP A 76 28.43 -26.45 18.74
N VAL A 77 28.77 -26.51 17.45
CA VAL A 77 30.10 -26.91 16.98
C VAL A 77 31.17 -25.95 17.50
N PHE A 78 30.92 -24.64 17.44
CA PHE A 78 31.85 -23.65 17.98
C PHE A 78 31.98 -23.74 19.49
N GLY A 79 30.89 -23.98 20.22
CA GLY A 79 30.95 -24.22 21.66
C GLY A 79 31.84 -25.41 22.02
N LEU A 80 31.71 -26.52 21.29
CA LEU A 80 32.58 -27.70 21.46
C LEU A 80 34.04 -27.39 21.11
N LEU A 81 34.29 -26.66 20.02
CA LEU A 81 35.63 -26.23 19.62
C LEU A 81 36.30 -25.34 20.67
N VAL A 82 35.56 -24.39 21.25
CA VAL A 82 36.07 -23.49 22.29
C VAL A 82 36.48 -24.30 23.52
N VAL A 83 35.63 -25.21 23.99
CA VAL A 83 35.96 -26.08 25.13
C VAL A 83 37.13 -27.00 24.82
N PHE A 84 37.23 -27.51 23.59
CA PHE A 84 38.34 -28.35 23.16
C PHE A 84 39.68 -27.59 23.13
N VAL A 85 39.69 -26.34 22.63
CA VAL A 85 40.91 -25.53 22.48
C VAL A 85 41.34 -24.89 23.80
N PHE A 86 40.39 -24.35 24.57
CA PHE A 86 40.70 -23.53 25.76
C PHE A 86 40.45 -24.26 27.08
N GLY A 87 39.89 -25.48 27.05
CA GLY A 87 39.46 -26.20 28.25
C GLY A 87 38.14 -25.67 28.81
N THR A 88 37.63 -26.32 29.86
CA THR A 88 36.41 -25.83 30.55
C THR A 88 36.71 -24.52 31.26
N PRO A 89 35.98 -23.42 31.00
CA PRO A 89 36.11 -22.22 31.80
C PRO A 89 35.82 -22.58 33.26
N THR A 90 36.82 -22.40 34.12
CA THR A 90 36.66 -22.47 35.57
C THR A 90 35.69 -21.35 36.00
N PRO A 91 34.81 -21.61 36.98
CA PRO A 91 33.70 -20.70 37.34
C PRO A 91 34.17 -19.30 37.74
#